data_AF-A0A2T6D0P9-F1
#
_entry.id   AF-A0A2T6D0P9-F1
#
_cell.length_a   1.000
_cell.length_b   1.000
_cell.length_c   1.000
_cell.angle_alpha   90.00
_cell.angle_beta   90.00
_cell.angle_gamma   90.00
#
_symmetry.space_group_name_H-M   'P 1'
#
loop_
_entity.id
_entity.type
_entity.pdbx_description
1 polymer ?
#
loop_
_entity_poly.entity_id
_entity_poly.type
_entity_poly.pdbx_seq_one_letter_code
_entity_poly.pdbx_strand_id
1 'polypeptide(L)'
;MQLLASSPLKSMRPPPIQRRPGGFTLIEILVATAVLIILVAMVASIVQSGNTVISSSRKHLSADSEAREVFGQFGMDLSRMPRRTDLDVLTSSSNNAIFFYSEAPGFQSTTDSRQFNKLSLVGYRVNDKAQLERLGKGLNWENQPFLTFADQPITTNSTPLAASTIAKAWEPVVGSSPTYSDGVDDNYHLFAEGVFRIFYCFQTTKGTYTTKPAASAISGPLGDASSLILTLAILDSESRKLATNTSKLASALPDPDPSGGKLPAETWQSAVDNVSQFAQDADIPAAAASRVRIYQRSFPLTSP
;
A
#
# COMPACT_ATOMS: atom_id res chain seq x y z
N MET A 1 -24.29 -25.49 -118.21
CA MET A 1 -23.71 -24.34 -117.48
C MET A 1 -23.81 -24.66 -116.01
N GLN A 2 -22.67 -24.98 -115.36
CA GLN A 2 -22.38 -24.81 -113.92
C GLN A 2 -23.28 -25.59 -112.91
N LEU A 3 -22.84 -26.06 -111.74
CA LEU A 3 -21.69 -25.73 -110.89
C LEU A 3 -21.52 -26.85 -109.84
N LEU A 4 -20.27 -27.12 -109.45
CA LEU A 4 -19.83 -27.93 -108.29
C LEU A 4 -20.30 -27.33 -106.95
N ALA A 5 -20.61 -28.17 -105.94
CA ALA A 5 -20.55 -27.82 -104.51
C ALA A 5 -20.57 -29.11 -103.65
N SER A 6 -19.43 -29.60 -103.16
CA SER A 6 -18.70 -29.21 -101.93
C SER A 6 -19.33 -29.75 -100.62
N SER A 7 -18.69 -30.78 -100.07
CA SER A 7 -18.95 -31.37 -98.75
C SER A 7 -18.58 -30.41 -97.61
N PRO A 8 -19.35 -30.35 -96.50
CA PRO A 8 -18.90 -29.68 -95.30
C PRO A 8 -18.27 -30.67 -94.30
N LEU A 9 -17.06 -30.33 -93.85
CA LEU A 9 -16.33 -30.99 -92.76
C LEU A 9 -17.13 -30.94 -91.44
N LYS A 10 -17.31 -32.11 -90.84
CA LYS A 10 -17.89 -32.30 -89.50
C LYS A 10 -16.86 -31.86 -88.45
N SER A 11 -17.06 -30.66 -87.90
CA SER A 11 -16.30 -30.10 -86.77
C SER A 11 -16.36 -31.03 -85.55
N MET A 12 -15.20 -31.54 -85.14
CA MET A 12 -15.02 -32.40 -83.98
C MET A 12 -14.63 -31.51 -82.78
N ARG A 13 -15.58 -31.26 -81.87
CA ARG A 13 -15.31 -30.56 -80.60
C ARG A 13 -14.66 -31.53 -79.61
N PRO A 14 -13.59 -31.12 -78.88
CA PRO A 14 -12.97 -31.96 -77.87
C PRO A 14 -13.90 -32.14 -76.66
N PRO A 15 -13.85 -33.29 -75.99
CA PRO A 15 -14.73 -33.60 -74.86
C PRO A 15 -14.39 -32.71 -73.64
N PRO A 16 -15.39 -32.35 -72.82
CA PRO A 16 -15.15 -31.61 -71.59
C PRO A 16 -14.36 -32.47 -70.61
N ILE A 17 -13.27 -31.91 -70.06
CA ILE A 17 -12.47 -32.53 -69.00
C ILE A 17 -13.37 -32.63 -67.75
N GLN A 18 -13.89 -33.83 -67.49
CA GLN A 18 -14.59 -34.15 -66.25
C GLN A 18 -13.60 -34.11 -65.09
N ARG A 19 -13.59 -33.01 -64.33
CA ARG A 19 -12.97 -32.97 -63.00
C ARG A 19 -13.78 -33.86 -62.08
N ARG A 20 -13.24 -35.01 -61.68
CA ARG A 20 -13.80 -35.81 -60.60
C ARG A 20 -13.71 -34.99 -59.31
N PRO A 21 -14.82 -34.78 -58.57
CA PRO A 21 -14.72 -34.21 -57.23
C PRO A 21 -14.01 -35.23 -56.34
N GLY A 22 -12.75 -34.97 -56.01
CA GLY A 22 -12.04 -35.72 -54.97
C GLY A 22 -12.68 -35.39 -53.63
N GLY A 23 -13.40 -36.35 -53.05
CA GLY A 23 -13.85 -36.26 -51.66
C GLY A 23 -12.68 -36.47 -50.71
N PHE A 24 -12.68 -35.76 -49.58
CA PHE A 24 -11.68 -35.96 -48.53
C PHE A 24 -11.77 -37.37 -47.96
N THR A 25 -10.61 -37.97 -47.74
CA THR A 25 -10.51 -39.28 -47.08
C THR A 25 -10.81 -39.15 -45.59
N LEU A 26 -11.30 -40.24 -44.99
CA LEU A 26 -11.63 -40.29 -43.55
C LEU A 26 -10.42 -39.93 -42.68
N ILE A 27 -9.21 -40.28 -43.14
CA ILE A 27 -7.97 -39.94 -42.45
C ILE A 27 -7.61 -38.47 -42.55
N GLU A 28 -7.86 -37.80 -43.68
CA GLU A 28 -7.68 -36.35 -43.80
C GLU A 28 -8.62 -35.58 -42.89
N ILE A 29 -9.88 -36.01 -42.77
CA ILE A 29 -10.84 -35.38 -41.84
C ILE A 29 -10.41 -35.62 -40.38
N LEU A 30 -9.91 -36.81 -40.04
CA LEU A 30 -9.42 -37.11 -38.70
C LEU A 30 -8.17 -36.28 -38.35
N VAL A 31 -7.23 -36.14 -39.28
CA VAL A 31 -6.04 -35.30 -39.08
C VAL A 31 -6.43 -33.82 -38.99
N ALA A 32 -7.31 -33.33 -39.87
CA ALA A 32 -7.77 -31.94 -39.85
C ALA A 32 -8.49 -31.59 -38.54
N THR A 33 -9.34 -32.48 -38.04
CA THR A 33 -10.03 -32.28 -36.75
C THR A 33 -9.07 -32.36 -35.56
N ALA A 34 -8.10 -33.27 -35.56
CA ALA A 34 -7.08 -33.34 -34.52
C ALA A 34 -6.23 -32.06 -34.47
N VAL A 35 -5.76 -31.57 -35.63
CA VAL A 35 -5.01 -30.31 -35.73
C VAL A 35 -5.87 -29.12 -35.29
N LEU A 36 -7.15 -29.08 -35.69
CA LEU A 36 -8.07 -28.03 -35.26
C LEU A 36 -8.24 -28.01 -33.74
N ILE A 37 -8.43 -29.16 -33.10
CA ILE A 37 -8.56 -29.27 -31.64
C ILE A 37 -7.29 -28.75 -30.95
N ILE A 38 -6.11 -29.14 -31.45
CA ILE A 38 -4.83 -28.66 -30.90
C ILE A 38 -4.70 -27.14 -31.04
N LEU A 39 -5.03 -26.59 -32.21
CA LEU A 39 -4.98 -25.15 -32.46
C LEU A 39 -5.95 -24.39 -31.55
N VAL A 40 -7.19 -24.87 -31.41
CA VAL A 40 -8.18 -24.24 -30.52
C VAL A 40 -7.74 -24.32 -29.06
N ALA A 41 -7.20 -25.47 -28.61
CA ALA A 41 -6.67 -25.63 -27.26
C ALA A 41 -5.48 -24.69 -26.98
N MET A 42 -4.60 -24.50 -27.98
CA MET A 42 -3.46 -23.58 -27.88
C MET A 42 -3.91 -22.12 -27.80
N VAL A 43 -4.89 -21.71 -28.61
CA VAL A 43 -5.46 -20.36 -28.53
C VAL A 43 -6.13 -20.15 -27.17
N ALA A 44 -6.89 -21.13 -26.68
CA ALA A 44 -7.53 -21.06 -25.37
C ALA A 44 -6.51 -20.94 -24.22
N SER A 45 -5.41 -21.68 -24.27
CA SER A 45 -4.36 -21.61 -23.25
C SER A 45 -3.60 -20.27 -23.26
N ILE A 46 -3.35 -19.70 -24.45
CA ILE A 46 -2.76 -18.37 -24.60
C ILE A 46 -3.69 -17.30 -24.01
N VAL A 47 -4.99 -17.34 -24.33
CA VAL A 47 -5.98 -16.39 -23.80
C VAL A 47 -6.06 -16.49 -22.27
N GLN A 48 -6.09 -17.71 -21.72
CA GLN A 48 -6.14 -17.92 -20.27
C GLN A 48 -4.88 -17.41 -19.55
N SER A 49 -3.71 -17.65 -20.15
CA SER A 49 -2.42 -17.15 -19.65
C SER A 49 -2.39 -15.62 -19.70
N GLY A 50 -2.83 -15.03 -20.81
CA GLY A 50 -2.94 -13.58 -20.98
C GLY A 50 -3.84 -12.94 -19.92
N ASN A 51 -5.01 -13.51 -19.67
CA ASN A 51 -5.94 -13.02 -18.63
C ASN A 51 -5.32 -13.06 -17.23
N THR A 52 -4.57 -14.13 -16.91
CA THR A 52 -3.90 -14.27 -15.61
C THR A 52 -2.82 -13.22 -15.42
N VAL A 53 -2.01 -12.97 -16.45
CA VAL A 53 -0.96 -11.93 -16.43
C VAL A 53 -1.57 -10.54 -16.29
N ILE A 54 -2.59 -10.22 -17.09
CA ILE A 54 -3.26 -8.91 -17.05
C ILE A 54 -3.88 -8.67 -15.67
N SER A 55 -4.58 -9.67 -15.12
CA SER A 55 -5.18 -9.58 -13.78
C SER A 55 -4.11 -9.37 -12.71
N SER A 56 -3.02 -10.15 -12.74
CA SER A 56 -1.88 -9.99 -11.85
C SER A 56 -1.29 -8.57 -11.92
N SER A 57 -1.04 -8.06 -13.13
CA SER A 57 -0.51 -6.72 -13.34
C SER A 57 -1.43 -5.63 -12.78
N ARG A 58 -2.76 -5.75 -12.96
CA ARG A 58 -3.72 -4.80 -12.39
C ARG A 58 -3.65 -4.77 -10.86
N LYS A 59 -3.57 -5.93 -10.22
CA LYS A 59 -3.43 -6.04 -8.75
C LYS A 59 -2.16 -5.35 -8.24
N HIS A 60 -1.04 -5.58 -8.93
CA HIS A 60 0.22 -4.91 -8.63
C HIS A 60 0.15 -3.40 -8.79
N LEU A 61 -0.41 -2.92 -9.90
CA LEU A 61 -0.58 -1.49 -10.16
C LEU A 61 -1.46 -0.82 -9.11
N SER A 62 -2.51 -1.50 -8.65
CA SER A 62 -3.38 -1.01 -7.58
C SER A 62 -2.59 -0.81 -6.27
N ALA A 63 -1.85 -1.83 -5.83
CA ALA A 63 -1.07 -1.74 -4.59
C ALA A 63 0.05 -0.69 -4.67
N ASP A 64 0.72 -0.57 -5.83
CA ASP A 64 1.76 0.45 -6.06
C ASP A 64 1.18 1.86 -6.10
N SER A 65 0.02 2.07 -6.72
CA SER A 65 -0.67 3.36 -6.72
C SER A 65 -0.99 3.82 -5.30
N GLU A 66 -1.51 2.91 -4.47
CA GLU A 66 -1.86 3.18 -3.09
C GLU A 66 -0.61 3.46 -2.23
N ALA A 67 0.45 2.67 -2.38
CA ALA A 67 1.73 2.93 -1.72
C ALA A 67 2.28 4.32 -2.04
N ARG A 68 2.22 4.73 -3.32
CA ARG A 68 2.72 6.03 -3.78
C ARG A 68 1.92 7.19 -3.19
N GLU A 69 0.59 7.07 -3.17
CA GLU A 69 -0.28 8.07 -2.54
C GLU A 69 0.06 8.21 -1.06
N VAL A 70 0.19 7.08 -0.35
CA VAL A 70 0.50 7.09 1.08
C VAL A 70 1.84 7.70 1.38
N PHE A 71 2.90 7.28 0.69
CA PHE A 71 4.22 7.86 0.86
C PHE A 71 4.29 9.33 0.43
N GLY A 72 3.54 9.71 -0.60
CA GLY A 72 3.47 11.09 -1.07
C GLY A 72 2.89 12.00 0.00
N GLN A 73 1.72 11.65 0.53
CA GLN A 73 1.06 12.44 1.56
C GLN A 73 1.85 12.44 2.88
N PHE A 74 2.31 11.27 3.33
CA PHE A 74 3.11 11.16 4.55
C PHE A 74 4.40 11.99 4.45
N GLY A 75 5.06 11.93 3.29
CA GLY A 75 6.25 12.75 3.03
C GLY A 75 5.96 14.25 3.06
N MET A 76 4.84 14.69 2.47
CA MET A 76 4.42 16.09 2.54
C MET A 76 4.14 16.54 3.97
N ASP A 77 3.39 15.75 4.73
CA ASP A 77 3.05 16.06 6.13
C ASP A 77 4.30 16.10 7.01
N LEU A 78 5.20 15.13 6.85
CA LEU A 78 6.44 15.06 7.60
C LEU A 78 7.42 16.19 7.22
N SER A 79 7.46 16.58 5.94
CA SER A 79 8.30 17.70 5.49
C SER A 79 7.86 19.06 6.04
N ARG A 80 6.57 19.18 6.39
CA ARG A 80 5.97 20.37 7.00
C ARG A 80 5.90 20.31 8.52
N MET A 81 6.49 19.29 9.14
CA MET A 81 6.61 19.21 10.59
C MET A 81 7.62 20.26 11.08
N PRO A 82 7.20 21.23 11.92
CA PRO A 82 8.14 22.21 12.46
C PRO A 82 9.17 21.51 13.35
N ARG A 83 10.45 21.82 13.12
CA ARG A 83 11.57 21.25 13.87
C ARG A 83 11.79 22.06 15.13
N ARG A 84 10.98 21.80 16.16
CA ARG A 84 11.13 22.42 17.47
C ARG A 84 11.16 21.37 18.57
N THR A 85 11.95 21.63 19.61
CA THR A 85 12.13 20.72 20.74
C THR A 85 10.93 20.71 21.70
N ASP A 86 10.06 21.71 21.59
CA ASP A 86 8.85 21.88 22.39
C ASP A 86 7.59 21.34 21.69
N LEU A 87 7.72 20.74 20.51
CA LEU A 87 6.62 20.04 19.84
C LEU A 87 6.77 18.54 20.08
N ASP A 88 5.67 17.91 20.46
CA ASP A 88 5.63 16.49 20.74
C ASP A 88 5.48 15.63 19.46
N VAL A 89 5.93 14.38 19.55
CA VAL A 89 5.68 13.33 18.56
C VAL A 89 5.29 12.06 19.30
N LEU A 90 4.07 11.60 19.04
CA LEU A 90 3.52 10.40 19.65
C LEU A 90 3.75 9.18 18.77
N THR A 91 4.29 8.12 19.36
CA THR A 91 4.52 6.84 18.71
C THR A 91 3.86 5.72 19.53
N SER A 92 3.18 4.81 18.85
CA SER A 92 2.66 3.57 19.44
C SER A 92 3.78 2.55 19.69
N SER A 93 3.58 1.68 20.69
CA SER A 93 4.52 0.57 20.97
C SER A 93 4.48 -0.52 19.91
N SER A 94 3.34 -0.66 19.23
CA SER A 94 3.10 -1.60 18.12
C SER A 94 3.48 -1.02 16.75
N ASN A 95 3.99 0.23 16.72
CA ASN A 95 4.37 0.97 15.51
C ASN A 95 3.28 1.04 14.44
N ASN A 96 2.02 0.91 14.84
CA ASN A 96 0.83 0.93 13.99
C ASN A 96 0.12 2.30 13.98
N ALA A 97 0.55 3.21 14.84
CA ALA A 97 0.08 4.58 14.91
C ALA A 97 1.23 5.57 15.20
N ILE A 98 1.22 6.72 14.52
CA ILE A 98 2.13 7.84 14.73
C ILE A 98 1.36 9.16 14.62
N PHE A 99 1.62 10.09 15.53
CA PHE A 99 1.01 11.43 15.53
C PHE A 99 2.07 12.50 15.74
N PHE A 100 1.94 13.62 15.04
CA PHE A 100 2.86 14.74 15.12
C PHE A 100 2.17 16.02 14.66
N TYR A 101 2.77 17.16 15.01
CA TYR A 101 2.31 18.45 14.54
C TYR A 101 2.91 18.81 13.17
N SER A 102 2.10 19.34 12.26
CA SER A 102 2.55 19.72 10.92
C SER A 102 1.80 20.93 10.40
N GLU A 103 2.45 21.75 9.56
CA GLU A 103 1.80 22.82 8.79
C GLU A 103 1.02 22.28 7.58
N ALA A 104 0.60 21.01 7.65
CA ALA A 104 -0.32 20.41 6.72
C ALA A 104 -1.75 20.93 6.95
N PRO A 105 -2.58 21.00 5.90
CA PRO A 105 -4.00 21.31 6.05
C PRO A 105 -4.68 20.32 6.99
N GLY A 106 -5.50 20.86 7.91
CA GLY A 106 -6.33 20.11 8.83
C GLY A 106 -7.75 20.65 8.83
N PHE A 107 -8.70 19.78 9.15
CA PHE A 107 -10.10 20.12 9.34
C PHE A 107 -10.26 20.99 10.58
N GLN A 108 -10.92 22.13 10.39
CA GLN A 108 -11.14 23.12 11.43
C GLN A 108 -12.55 22.96 12.00
N SER A 109 -12.69 22.96 13.32
CA SER A 109 -14.00 22.92 13.98
C SER A 109 -14.54 24.31 14.35
N THR A 110 -13.68 25.35 14.39
CA THR A 110 -14.10 26.71 14.72
C THR A 110 -14.60 27.47 13.49
N THR A 111 -15.69 28.20 13.65
CA THR A 111 -16.22 29.10 12.62
C THR A 111 -15.48 30.44 12.56
N ASP A 112 -14.70 30.78 13.60
CA ASP A 112 -13.90 32.02 13.62
C ASP A 112 -12.53 31.80 12.95
N SER A 113 -12.40 32.30 11.73
CA SER A 113 -11.17 32.18 10.95
C SER A 113 -9.97 32.91 11.53
N ARG A 114 -10.17 33.83 12.49
CA ARG A 114 -9.07 34.54 13.19
C ARG A 114 -8.38 33.64 14.21
N GLN A 115 -9.05 32.59 14.67
CA GLN A 115 -8.48 31.63 15.62
C GLN A 115 -7.69 30.51 14.93
N PHE A 116 -7.63 30.49 13.60
CA PHE A 116 -6.93 29.46 12.85
C PHE A 116 -5.43 29.50 13.08
N ASN A 117 -4.88 28.40 13.57
CA ASN A 117 -3.46 28.13 13.47
C ASN A 117 -3.17 27.42 12.15
N LYS A 118 -2.00 27.70 11.57
CA LYS A 118 -1.46 26.95 10.42
C LYS A 118 -1.00 25.55 10.81
N LEU A 119 -0.79 25.28 12.09
CA LEU A 119 -0.44 23.98 12.62
C LEU A 119 -1.69 23.09 12.75
N SER A 120 -1.52 21.83 12.38
CA SER A 120 -2.50 20.77 12.54
C SER A 120 -1.87 19.59 13.29
N LEU A 121 -2.68 18.87 14.05
CA LEU A 121 -2.34 17.53 14.52
C LEU A 121 -2.59 16.55 13.37
N VAL A 122 -1.52 15.95 12.88
CA VAL A 122 -1.55 14.92 11.85
C VAL A 122 -1.27 13.57 12.49
N GLY A 123 -2.00 12.55 12.04
CA GLY A 123 -1.85 11.19 12.52
C GLY A 123 -2.04 10.16 11.42
N TYR A 124 -1.36 9.04 11.55
CA TYR A 124 -1.56 7.87 10.71
C TYR A 124 -1.77 6.68 11.61
N ARG A 125 -2.82 5.91 11.38
CA ARG A 125 -3.08 4.66 12.09
C ARG A 125 -3.81 3.66 11.22
N VAL A 126 -3.69 2.39 11.57
CA VAL A 126 -4.52 1.34 10.97
C VAL A 126 -5.72 1.06 11.88
N ASN A 127 -6.92 1.09 11.32
CA ASN A 127 -8.16 0.80 12.04
C ASN A 127 -8.45 -0.71 12.16
N ASP A 128 -9.52 -1.06 12.89
CA ASP A 128 -9.92 -2.46 13.13
C ASP A 128 -10.29 -3.24 11.85
N LYS A 129 -10.59 -2.53 10.76
CA LYS A 129 -10.89 -3.13 9.44
C LYS A 129 -9.63 -3.37 8.61
N ALA A 130 -8.46 -3.13 9.19
CA ALA A 130 -7.16 -3.20 8.55
C ALA A 130 -7.07 -2.24 7.35
N GLN A 131 -7.47 -0.98 7.60
CA GLN A 131 -7.39 0.12 6.65
C GLN A 131 -6.60 1.28 7.28
N LEU A 132 -5.80 1.97 6.48
CA LEU A 132 -5.06 3.14 6.92
C LEU A 132 -5.97 4.35 6.93
N GLU A 133 -6.00 5.01 8.08
CA GLU A 133 -6.67 6.28 8.29
C GLU A 133 -5.63 7.37 8.53
N ARG A 134 -5.95 8.56 8.03
CA ARG A 134 -5.19 9.77 8.31
C ARG A 134 -6.05 10.71 9.14
N LEU A 135 -5.49 11.21 10.23
CA LEU A 135 -6.00 12.34 10.99
C LEU A 135 -5.40 13.62 10.43
N GLY A 136 -6.24 14.64 10.23
CA GLY A 136 -5.77 16.00 9.98
C GLY A 136 -6.63 16.97 10.75
N LYS A 137 -6.31 17.22 12.02
CA LYS A 137 -7.10 18.10 12.88
C LYS A 137 -6.43 19.46 12.99
N GLY A 138 -7.09 20.49 12.48
CA GLY A 138 -6.62 21.86 12.57
C GLY A 138 -6.59 22.35 14.02
N LEU A 139 -5.54 23.08 14.39
CA LEU A 139 -5.42 23.66 15.72
C LEU A 139 -5.90 25.12 15.74
N ASN A 140 -6.29 25.58 16.93
CA ASN A 140 -6.57 26.99 17.20
C ASN A 140 -5.41 27.64 17.96
N TRP A 141 -5.46 28.97 18.18
CA TRP A 141 -4.45 29.69 18.97
C TRP A 141 -4.54 29.48 20.49
N GLU A 142 -5.71 29.07 20.99
CA GLU A 142 -5.98 29.02 22.43
C GLU A 142 -5.58 27.68 23.10
N ASN A 143 -5.51 26.58 22.34
CA ASN A 143 -5.27 25.23 22.88
C ASN A 143 -4.07 24.55 22.21
N GLN A 144 -2.93 25.23 22.07
CA GLN A 144 -1.70 24.63 21.53
C GLN A 144 -0.87 24.01 22.66
N PRO A 145 -0.81 22.67 22.79
CA PRO A 145 0.05 22.07 23.80
C PRO A 145 1.48 22.04 23.25
N PHE A 146 2.26 23.06 23.61
CA PHE A 146 3.72 22.95 23.61
C PHE A 146 4.14 22.12 24.83
N LEU A 147 5.20 21.33 24.69
CA LEU A 147 5.79 20.58 25.79
C LEU A 147 6.21 21.54 26.91
N THR A 148 5.71 21.29 28.12
CA THR A 148 6.04 22.04 29.33
C THR A 148 6.69 21.10 30.33
N PHE A 149 7.58 21.61 31.18
CA PHE A 149 8.37 20.81 32.13
C PHE A 149 8.14 21.33 33.55
N ALA A 150 8.06 20.42 34.52
CA ALA A 150 7.65 20.74 35.89
C ALA A 150 8.68 21.58 36.66
N ASP A 151 9.99 21.32 36.47
CA ASP A 151 11.06 21.91 37.26
C ASP A 151 12.18 22.50 36.40
N GLN A 152 12.79 23.59 36.88
CA GLN A 152 14.07 24.10 36.40
C GLN A 152 15.18 23.62 37.35
N PRO A 153 16.36 23.22 36.83
CA PRO A 153 16.78 23.33 35.43
C PRO A 153 16.37 22.12 34.58
N ILE A 154 16.03 22.38 33.30
CA ILE A 154 15.80 21.41 32.21
C ILE A 154 16.90 20.32 32.12
N THR A 155 18.09 20.57 32.68
CA THR A 155 19.21 19.64 32.72
C THR A 155 19.00 18.43 33.64
N THR A 156 18.09 18.51 34.63
CA THR A 156 17.85 17.42 35.60
C THR A 156 16.44 16.86 35.56
N ASN A 157 15.47 17.58 34.98
CA ASN A 157 14.08 17.12 34.87
C ASN A 157 13.59 17.26 33.41
N SER A 158 13.78 16.20 32.63
CA SER A 158 13.58 16.16 31.18
C SER A 158 12.26 15.53 30.73
N THR A 159 11.37 15.20 31.67
CA THR A 159 10.07 14.59 31.35
C THR A 159 9.02 15.69 31.21
N PRO A 160 8.38 15.83 30.04
CA PRO A 160 7.30 16.78 29.89
C PRO A 160 6.13 16.48 30.83
N LEU A 161 5.45 17.52 31.30
CA LEU A 161 4.19 17.41 32.01
C LEU A 161 3.20 16.64 31.13
N ALA A 162 2.56 15.61 31.68
CA ALA A 162 1.70 14.72 30.91
C ALA A 162 0.65 15.50 30.10
N ALA A 163 -0.01 16.49 30.72
CA ALA A 163 -1.01 17.35 30.07
C ALA A 163 -0.52 18.16 28.85
N SER A 164 0.80 18.27 28.66
CA SER A 164 1.41 18.95 27.50
C SER A 164 1.81 18.01 26.37
N THR A 165 1.75 16.69 26.59
CA THR A 165 2.04 15.68 25.57
C THR A 165 0.80 15.40 24.73
N ILE A 166 0.98 14.99 23.46
CA ILE A 166 -0.13 14.57 22.59
C ILE A 166 -0.92 13.44 23.25
N ALA A 167 -0.23 12.50 23.89
CA ALA A 167 -0.84 11.33 24.51
C ALA A 167 -1.93 11.67 25.53
N LYS A 168 -1.82 12.80 26.24
CA LYS A 168 -2.83 13.22 27.23
C LYS A 168 -3.64 14.44 26.82
N ALA A 169 -3.04 15.43 26.17
CA ALA A 169 -3.78 16.60 25.68
C ALA A 169 -4.85 16.20 24.66
N TRP A 170 -4.60 15.15 23.89
CA TRP A 170 -5.46 14.66 22.82
C TRP A 170 -5.95 13.22 23.05
N GLU A 171 -5.96 12.71 24.28
CA GLU A 171 -6.36 11.34 24.61
C GLU A 171 -7.70 10.91 23.97
N PRO A 172 -8.77 11.73 23.92
CA PRO A 172 -10.01 11.35 23.24
C PRO A 172 -9.85 11.14 21.72
N VAL A 173 -8.90 11.86 21.10
CA VAL A 173 -8.65 11.87 19.66
C VAL A 173 -7.68 10.75 19.28
N VAL A 174 -6.53 10.67 19.95
CA VAL A 174 -5.47 9.70 19.61
C VAL A 174 -5.67 8.34 20.26
N GLY A 175 -6.49 8.26 21.31
CA GLY A 175 -6.73 7.05 22.08
C GLY A 175 -5.75 6.87 23.22
N SER A 176 -5.73 5.67 23.79
CA SER A 176 -4.93 5.34 24.97
C SER A 176 -3.66 4.55 24.63
N SER A 177 -2.65 4.74 25.47
CA SER A 177 -1.41 3.95 25.45
C SER A 177 -1.73 2.45 25.67
N PRO A 178 -0.98 1.52 25.05
CA PRO A 178 0.23 1.76 24.26
C PRO A 178 0.03 1.74 22.74
N THR A 179 -1.18 1.46 22.27
CA THR A 179 -1.48 1.26 20.84
C THR A 179 -2.02 2.50 20.14
N TYR A 180 -2.69 3.42 20.86
CA TYR A 180 -3.29 4.65 20.30
C TYR A 180 -4.19 4.39 19.07
N SER A 181 -4.98 3.32 19.15
CA SER A 181 -5.82 2.82 18.06
C SER A 181 -7.32 3.07 18.28
N ASP A 182 -7.71 3.41 19.50
CA ASP A 182 -9.10 3.49 19.98
C ASP A 182 -9.65 4.93 20.09
N GLY A 183 -8.85 5.93 19.74
CA GLY A 183 -9.29 7.33 19.72
C GLY A 183 -10.38 7.59 18.68
N VAL A 184 -11.30 8.49 18.98
CA VAL A 184 -12.48 8.78 18.15
C VAL A 184 -12.53 10.26 17.81
N ASP A 185 -12.51 10.56 16.52
CA ASP A 185 -12.63 11.93 16.01
C ASP A 185 -13.19 11.91 14.58
N ASP A 186 -14.10 12.83 14.26
CA ASP A 186 -14.71 12.91 12.92
C ASP A 186 -13.71 13.33 11.83
N ASN A 187 -12.53 13.84 12.21
CA ASN A 187 -11.47 14.25 11.30
C ASN A 187 -10.54 13.11 10.87
N TYR A 188 -10.76 11.88 11.37
CA TYR A 188 -10.19 10.69 10.77
C TYR A 188 -10.90 10.40 9.45
N HIS A 189 -10.13 10.30 8.37
CA HIS A 189 -10.65 9.83 7.10
C HIS A 189 -9.89 8.59 6.65
N LEU A 190 -10.62 7.69 6.00
CA LEU A 190 -10.05 6.57 5.27
C LEU A 190 -9.10 7.14 4.22
N PHE A 191 -7.83 6.78 4.34
CA PHE A 191 -6.79 7.28 3.45
C PHE A 191 -6.34 6.19 2.48
N ALA A 192 -6.22 4.95 2.94
CA ALA A 192 -5.82 3.83 2.09
C ALA A 192 -6.53 2.54 2.56
N GLU A 193 -7.30 1.91 1.68
CA GLU A 193 -8.13 0.75 2.01
C GLU A 193 -7.36 -0.57 2.04
N GLY A 194 -6.33 -0.70 1.20
CA GLY A 194 -5.47 -1.86 1.05
C GLY A 194 -4.32 -1.92 2.03
N VAL A 195 -3.95 -0.80 2.66
CA VAL A 195 -2.89 -0.76 3.67
C VAL A 195 -3.41 -1.29 5.00
N PHE A 196 -3.04 -2.54 5.31
CA PHE A 196 -3.50 -3.24 6.51
C PHE A 196 -2.49 -3.22 7.65
N ARG A 197 -1.26 -2.76 7.39
CA ARG A 197 -0.26 -2.56 8.44
C ARG A 197 0.75 -1.48 8.05
N ILE A 198 1.08 -0.64 9.02
CA ILE A 198 2.22 0.27 8.95
C ILE A 198 3.24 -0.09 10.02
N PHE A 199 4.50 0.22 9.74
CA PHE A 199 5.57 0.14 10.72
C PHE A 199 6.57 1.25 10.43
N TYR A 200 7.05 1.92 11.47
CA TYR A 200 8.09 2.91 11.35
C TYR A 200 9.29 2.56 12.22
N CYS A 201 10.47 2.86 11.72
CA CYS A 201 11.69 2.92 12.53
C CYS A 201 12.47 4.18 12.15
N PHE A 202 13.45 4.52 12.98
CA PHE A 202 14.27 5.70 12.84
C PHE A 202 15.70 5.27 12.59
N GLN A 203 16.33 5.85 11.59
CA GLN A 203 17.78 5.79 11.47
C GLN A 203 18.37 6.86 12.36
N THR A 204 19.35 6.52 13.18
CA THR A 204 20.06 7.49 14.01
C THR A 204 21.15 8.19 13.20
N THR A 205 21.69 9.29 13.73
CA THR A 205 22.90 9.95 13.18
C THR A 205 24.12 9.03 13.14
N LYS A 206 24.13 7.95 13.93
CA LYS A 206 25.20 6.94 13.96
C LYS A 206 25.01 5.83 12.91
N GLY A 207 23.94 5.90 12.11
CA GLY A 207 23.61 4.90 11.09
C GLY A 207 22.97 3.62 11.63
N THR A 208 22.64 3.56 12.92
CA THR A 208 21.88 2.45 13.51
C THR A 208 20.38 2.67 13.36
N TYR A 209 19.56 1.63 13.52
CA TYR A 209 18.10 1.74 13.47
C TYR A 209 17.48 1.50 14.84
N THR A 210 16.45 2.27 15.20
CA THR A 210 15.71 2.18 16.46
C THR A 210 14.23 2.43 16.25
N THR A 211 13.35 1.84 17.05
CA THR A 211 11.92 2.19 17.08
C THR A 211 11.64 3.41 17.96
N LYS A 212 12.57 3.75 18.86
CA LYS A 212 12.45 4.86 19.80
C LYS A 212 13.75 5.68 19.80
N PRO A 213 13.78 6.85 19.14
CA PRO A 213 14.96 7.71 19.15
C PRO A 213 15.21 8.28 20.55
N ALA A 214 16.45 8.69 20.82
CA ALA A 214 16.85 9.22 22.10
C ALA A 214 16.29 10.65 22.28
N ALA A 215 15.14 10.77 22.93
CA ALA A 215 14.51 12.04 23.23
C ALA A 215 15.13 12.72 24.46
N SER A 216 15.28 14.04 24.41
CA SER A 216 15.61 14.87 25.58
C SER A 216 14.94 16.23 25.43
N ALA A 217 14.86 17.01 26.52
CA ALA A 217 14.36 18.37 26.45
C ALA A 217 15.21 19.29 25.54
N ILE A 218 16.49 18.94 25.29
CA ILE A 218 17.41 19.69 24.44
C ILE A 218 17.30 19.25 22.97
N SER A 219 17.14 17.96 22.73
CA SER A 219 17.12 17.37 21.38
C SER A 219 15.69 17.18 20.83
N GLY A 220 14.67 17.36 21.66
CA GLY A 220 13.26 17.13 21.31
C GLY A 220 12.91 15.64 21.25
N PRO A 221 11.66 15.31 20.85
CA PRO A 221 11.16 13.93 20.83
C PRO A 221 11.80 13.05 19.76
N LEU A 222 12.34 13.63 18.69
CA LEU A 222 13.03 12.90 17.62
C LEU A 222 14.56 12.95 17.73
N GLY A 223 15.08 13.59 18.78
CA GLY A 223 16.50 13.73 19.12
C GLY A 223 17.54 13.38 18.04
N ASP A 224 18.09 12.17 18.12
CA ASP A 224 19.18 11.69 17.27
C ASP A 224 18.73 11.04 15.95
N ALA A 225 17.45 11.14 15.59
CA ALA A 225 16.90 10.57 14.36
C ALA A 225 17.30 11.41 13.13
N SER A 226 18.00 10.77 12.19
CA SER A 226 18.39 11.33 10.90
C SER A 226 17.40 11.01 9.78
N SER A 227 16.66 9.91 9.88
CA SER A 227 15.58 9.57 8.95
C SER A 227 14.47 8.77 9.63
N LEU A 228 13.25 8.90 9.12
CA LEU A 228 12.11 8.05 9.47
C LEU A 228 11.88 7.09 8.29
N ILE A 229 11.93 5.80 8.56
CA ILE A 229 11.69 4.74 7.58
C ILE A 229 10.28 4.22 7.81
N LEU A 230 9.40 4.44 6.83
CA LEU A 230 8.02 3.95 6.86
C LEU A 230 7.91 2.71 5.98
N THR A 231 7.32 1.66 6.52
CA THR A 231 7.04 0.39 5.85
C THR A 231 5.54 0.15 5.84
N LEU A 232 5.02 -0.25 4.69
CA LEU A 232 3.60 -0.51 4.44
C LEU A 232 3.43 -1.96 3.99
N ALA A 233 2.44 -2.64 4.55
CA ALA A 233 1.94 -3.90 4.02
C ALA A 233 0.57 -3.66 3.36
N ILE A 234 0.48 -4.02 2.08
CA ILE A 234 -0.67 -3.70 1.23
C ILE A 234 -1.25 -4.98 0.63
N LEU A 235 -2.57 -5.10 0.66
CA LEU A 235 -3.33 -6.13 -0.03
C LEU A 235 -4.23 -5.46 -1.08
N ASP A 236 -4.11 -5.87 -2.35
CA ASP A 236 -4.87 -5.26 -3.44
C ASP A 236 -6.39 -5.40 -3.26
N SER A 237 -7.14 -4.48 -3.86
CA SER A 237 -8.60 -4.38 -3.71
C SER A 237 -9.35 -5.64 -4.15
N GLU A 238 -8.90 -6.36 -5.17
CA GLU A 238 -9.53 -7.60 -5.62
C GLU A 238 -9.24 -8.77 -4.68
N SER A 239 -8.01 -8.85 -4.16
CA SER A 239 -7.64 -9.89 -3.20
C SER A 239 -8.24 -9.64 -1.81
N ARG A 240 -8.52 -8.39 -1.44
CA ARG A 240 -9.29 -8.06 -0.22
C ARG A 240 -10.71 -8.60 -0.27
N LYS A 241 -11.36 -8.65 -1.44
CA LYS A 241 -12.68 -9.29 -1.58
C LYS A 241 -12.66 -10.79 -1.27
N LEU A 242 -11.51 -11.44 -1.45
CA LEU A 242 -11.31 -12.85 -1.11
C LEU A 242 -10.98 -13.06 0.37
N ALA A 243 -10.38 -12.06 1.03
CA ALA A 243 -10.07 -12.05 2.45
C ALA A 243 -11.29 -11.57 3.25
N THR A 244 -12.29 -12.44 3.44
CA THR A 244 -13.55 -12.11 4.10
C THR A 244 -13.37 -11.64 5.55
N ASN A 245 -12.29 -12.09 6.21
CA ASN A 245 -11.87 -11.61 7.51
C ASN A 245 -10.48 -10.97 7.40
N THR A 246 -10.39 -9.66 7.66
CA THR A 246 -9.13 -8.89 7.62
C THR A 246 -8.52 -8.66 9.00
N SER A 247 -9.19 -9.06 10.08
CA SER A 247 -8.80 -8.70 11.45
C SER A 247 -7.44 -9.27 11.87
N LYS A 248 -7.01 -10.38 11.27
CA LYS A 248 -5.76 -11.07 11.59
C LYS A 248 -4.60 -10.72 10.65
N LEU A 249 -4.85 -9.97 9.58
CA LEU A 249 -3.82 -9.61 8.59
C LEU A 249 -2.64 -8.89 9.25
N ALA A 250 -2.93 -7.93 10.13
CA ALA A 250 -1.90 -7.17 10.83
C ALA A 250 -1.09 -8.08 11.76
N SER A 251 -1.75 -8.89 12.60
CA SER A 251 -1.09 -9.77 13.58
C SER A 251 -0.30 -10.92 12.95
N ALA A 252 -0.60 -11.31 11.71
CA ALA A 252 0.13 -12.34 10.99
C ALA A 252 1.55 -11.90 10.57
N LEU A 253 1.81 -10.59 10.53
CA LEU A 253 3.16 -10.08 10.35
C LEU A 253 3.88 -10.05 11.73
N PRO A 254 5.15 -10.47 11.82
CA PRO A 254 5.93 -10.30 13.03
C PRO A 254 6.26 -8.82 13.27
N ASP A 255 6.45 -8.44 14.55
CA ASP A 255 7.00 -7.13 14.91
C ASP A 255 8.49 -7.07 14.56
N PRO A 256 8.91 -6.21 13.62
CA PRO A 256 10.32 -6.10 13.26
C PRO A 256 11.16 -5.53 14.40
N ASP A 257 12.35 -6.11 14.61
CA ASP A 257 13.37 -5.57 15.49
C ASP A 257 14.51 -4.93 14.68
N PRO A 258 14.54 -3.60 14.56
CA PRO A 258 15.57 -2.90 13.80
C PRO A 258 16.96 -2.91 14.47
N SER A 259 17.07 -3.32 15.74
CA SER A 259 18.35 -3.30 16.47
C SER A 259 19.40 -4.25 15.88
N GLY A 260 18.97 -5.31 15.21
CA GLY A 260 19.83 -6.27 14.50
C GLY A 260 20.31 -5.80 13.13
N GLY A 261 20.04 -4.55 12.73
CA GLY A 261 20.40 -4.01 11.42
C GLY A 261 19.49 -4.45 10.26
N LYS A 262 18.47 -5.28 10.55
CA LYS A 262 17.45 -5.68 9.58
C LYS A 262 16.39 -4.60 9.47
N LEU A 263 16.05 -4.23 8.25
CA LEU A 263 14.97 -3.27 8.01
C LEU A 263 13.59 -3.95 8.14
N PRO A 264 12.55 -3.22 8.56
CA PRO A 264 11.21 -3.79 8.73
C PRO A 264 10.68 -4.53 7.49
N ALA A 265 10.98 -4.00 6.29
CA ALA A 265 10.58 -4.64 5.05
C ALA A 265 11.20 -6.02 4.85
N GLU A 266 12.44 -6.26 5.28
CA GLU A 266 13.09 -7.56 5.14
C GLU A 266 12.40 -8.61 6.01
N THR A 267 12.02 -8.23 7.24
CA THR A 267 11.29 -9.10 8.17
C THR A 267 9.92 -9.47 7.60
N TRP A 268 9.17 -8.49 7.10
CA TRP A 268 7.85 -8.73 6.53
C TRP A 268 7.89 -9.46 5.18
N GLN A 269 8.87 -9.15 4.33
CA GLN A 269 9.03 -9.87 3.06
C GLN A 269 9.30 -11.35 3.32
N SER A 270 10.17 -11.66 4.29
CA SER A 270 10.44 -13.06 4.69
C SER A 270 9.19 -13.79 5.20
N ALA A 271 8.30 -13.09 5.91
CA ALA A 271 7.03 -13.65 6.39
C ALA A 271 6.04 -13.92 5.24
N VAL A 272 5.92 -12.97 4.30
CA VAL A 272 4.98 -13.05 3.16
C VAL A 272 5.46 -14.03 2.09
N ASP A 273 6.77 -14.22 1.93
CA ASP A 273 7.35 -15.20 1.00
C ASP A 273 6.94 -16.64 1.36
N ASN A 274 6.70 -16.92 2.65
CA ASN A 274 6.07 -18.16 3.10
C ASN A 274 4.54 -18.05 3.03
N VAL A 275 4.01 -18.02 1.82
CA VAL A 275 2.58 -17.79 1.54
C VAL A 275 1.66 -18.74 2.30
N SER A 276 2.03 -20.02 2.44
CA SER A 276 1.21 -21.00 3.15
C SER A 276 1.09 -20.70 4.64
N GLN A 277 2.20 -20.32 5.29
CA GLN A 277 2.21 -19.98 6.71
C GLN A 277 1.46 -18.66 6.93
N PHE A 278 1.77 -17.64 6.13
CA PHE A 278 1.09 -16.34 6.23
C PHE A 278 -0.42 -16.47 6.02
N ALA A 279 -0.87 -17.28 5.04
CA ALA A 279 -2.29 -17.53 4.80
C ALA A 279 -2.99 -18.17 6.01
N GLN A 280 -2.32 -19.09 6.71
CA GLN A 280 -2.84 -19.73 7.92
C GLN A 280 -2.91 -18.74 9.08
N ASP A 281 -1.84 -17.99 9.32
CA ASP A 281 -1.76 -17.03 10.44
C ASP A 281 -2.74 -15.86 10.26
N ALA A 282 -2.89 -15.40 9.02
CA ALA A 282 -3.82 -14.33 8.66
C ALA A 282 -5.26 -14.81 8.44
N ASP A 283 -5.52 -16.11 8.41
CA ASP A 283 -6.84 -16.71 8.16
C ASP A 283 -7.47 -16.25 6.83
N ILE A 284 -6.67 -16.24 5.77
CA ILE A 284 -7.08 -15.84 4.42
C ILE A 284 -6.72 -16.91 3.38
N PRO A 285 -7.39 -16.95 2.22
CA PRO A 285 -7.01 -17.85 1.13
C PRO A 285 -5.57 -17.59 0.65
N ALA A 286 -4.82 -18.65 0.33
CA ALA A 286 -3.47 -18.54 -0.22
C ALA A 286 -3.40 -17.66 -1.50
N ALA A 287 -4.49 -17.64 -2.28
CA ALA A 287 -4.65 -16.78 -3.44
C ALA A 287 -4.62 -15.28 -3.10
N ALA A 288 -5.09 -14.88 -1.91
CA ALA A 288 -5.02 -13.51 -1.40
C ALA A 288 -3.67 -13.25 -0.72
N ALA A 289 -3.18 -14.20 0.10
CA ALA A 289 -1.87 -14.11 0.76
C ALA A 289 -0.72 -13.85 -0.21
N SER A 290 -0.70 -14.54 -1.36
CA SER A 290 0.32 -14.37 -2.41
C SER A 290 0.32 -12.97 -3.07
N ARG A 291 -0.64 -12.12 -2.73
CA ARG A 291 -0.82 -10.77 -3.29
C ARG A 291 -0.49 -9.66 -2.30
N VAL A 292 -0.11 -10.01 -1.08
CA VAL A 292 0.45 -9.04 -0.14
C VAL A 292 1.76 -8.49 -0.70
N ARG A 293 1.90 -7.17 -0.63
CA ARG A 293 3.09 -6.43 -1.07
C ARG A 293 3.62 -5.57 0.06
N ILE A 294 4.94 -5.60 0.22
CA ILE A 294 5.64 -4.81 1.21
C ILE A 294 6.35 -3.67 0.48
N TYR A 295 6.13 -2.45 0.94
CA TYR A 295 6.80 -1.27 0.44
C TYR A 295 7.50 -0.55 1.58
N GLN A 296 8.64 0.07 1.29
CA GLN A 296 9.39 0.83 2.28
C GLN A 296 9.98 2.08 1.66
N ARG A 297 9.94 3.18 2.40
CA ARG A 297 10.58 4.44 2.02
C ARG A 297 11.21 5.11 3.22
N SER A 298 12.41 5.64 3.02
CA SER A 298 13.08 6.51 3.99
C SER A 298 12.73 7.97 3.71
N PHE A 299 12.41 8.70 4.78
CA PHE A 299 12.15 10.12 4.79
C PHE A 299 13.23 10.80 5.62
N PRO A 300 14.11 11.61 5.01
CA PRO A 300 15.15 12.30 5.75
C PRO A 300 14.52 13.28 6.75
N LEU A 301 15.03 13.23 7.97
CA LEU A 301 14.76 14.20 9.01
C LEU A 301 15.95 15.15 9.02
N THR A 302 15.77 16.39 8.58
CA THR A 302 16.82 17.40 8.75
C THR A 302 17.05 17.59 10.24
N SER A 303 18.30 17.49 10.69
CA SER A 303 18.69 17.85 12.05
C SER A 303 18.21 19.28 12.33
N PRO A 304 17.63 19.57 13.51
CA PRO A 304 17.42 20.94 13.94
C PRO A 304 18.75 21.71 13.98
#